data_AF-A0A965Z2X5-F1
#
_entry.id   AF-A0A965Z2X5-F1
#
_cell.length_a   1.000
_cell.length_b   1.000
_cell.length_c   1.000
_cell.angle_alpha   90.00
_cell.angle_beta   90.00
_cell.angle_gamma   90.00
#
_symmetry.space_group_name_H-M   'P 1'
#
loop_
_entity.id
_entity.type
_entity.pdbx_description
1 polymer ?
#
loop_
_entity_poly.entity_id
_entity_poly.type
_entity_poly.pdbx_seq_one_letter_code
_entity_poly.pdbx_strand_id
1 'polypeptide(L)'
;MRRPARKSPLRHLVWIVPLLALDFLLFRWLALRQGGCHLPAAPEPVAAESPAPPPPPPPVWQRLTPPTPQQNLLNPDEPGVLQPTGSGRLESAKFGSTRTGLRGGRLVAVFHEGVDIAATQRDRKGVATDPVYAVAAGRVAFVNSVGGKSTYGKYVVVEHPDPSLGTTEKRDGSAVPATVYSLYAHLADVRFGIRPGHAVEPGDEIGTLGNTSSTQPPIPRDRAHLHWEIGLLLNSRYELKHRAEKLSPDFGNYHGHNLFAIDALDFYAAHSRDPGLTMAAYLAALPPACEVALRGKTPDFFRRFPALWQGAPHDGGPLFLKLSESGLPLSGRNATAAEAERLGNSRQAVLRVDPAVLGRNGRRYFAQSGSTWQFTAEGRTWADVLFY
;
A
#
# COMPACT_ATOMS: atom_id res chain seq x y z
N MET A 1 24.69 95.01 -6.95
CA MET A 1 23.85 93.79 -6.82
C MET A 1 23.22 93.76 -5.43
N ARG A 2 21.90 93.98 -5.31
CA ARG A 2 21.16 93.85 -4.04
C ARG A 2 20.34 92.55 -4.09
N ARG A 3 20.57 91.63 -3.15
CA ARG A 3 19.81 90.36 -3.01
C ARG A 3 18.44 90.62 -2.36
N PRO A 4 17.35 89.94 -2.78
CA PRO A 4 16.04 90.09 -2.16
C PRO A 4 15.94 89.30 -0.84
N ALA A 5 15.14 89.82 0.09
CA ALA A 5 14.94 89.28 1.44
C ALA A 5 14.20 87.93 1.45
N ARG A 6 14.69 86.98 2.26
CA ARG A 6 14.03 85.69 2.54
C ARG A 6 12.75 85.92 3.36
N LYS A 7 11.61 85.38 2.89
CA LYS A 7 10.34 85.37 3.63
C LYS A 7 10.38 84.29 4.72
N SER A 8 9.92 84.64 5.93
CA SER A 8 9.93 83.78 7.12
C SER A 8 8.89 82.64 7.03
N PRO A 9 9.24 81.41 7.44
CA PRO A 9 8.33 80.25 7.44
C PRO A 9 7.16 80.38 8.44
N LEU A 10 7.18 81.37 9.34
CA LEU A 10 6.11 81.67 10.30
C LEU A 10 4.77 82.01 9.64
N ARG A 11 4.74 82.35 8.33
CA ARG A 11 3.50 82.63 7.59
C ARG A 11 2.58 81.42 7.42
N HIS A 12 3.11 80.20 7.52
CA HIS A 12 2.31 78.98 7.33
C HIS A 12 1.64 78.51 8.63
N LEU A 13 2.12 78.95 9.80
CA LEU A 13 1.52 78.61 11.09
C LEU A 13 0.11 79.19 11.27
N VAL A 14 -0.19 80.31 10.60
CA VAL A 14 -1.49 81.00 10.69
C VAL A 14 -2.65 80.14 10.16
N TRP A 15 -2.39 79.21 9.23
CA TRP A 15 -3.44 78.36 8.62
C TRP A 15 -3.40 76.90 9.08
N ILE A 16 -2.26 76.41 9.57
CA ILE A 16 -2.11 75.02 10.02
C ILE A 16 -2.76 74.82 11.40
N VAL A 17 -2.61 75.77 12.32
CA VAL A 17 -3.14 75.66 13.68
C VAL A 17 -4.68 75.63 13.72
N PRO A 18 -5.42 76.48 12.96
CA PRO A 18 -6.88 76.41 12.90
C PRO A 18 -7.41 75.11 12.30
N LEU A 19 -6.71 74.55 11.31
CA LEU A 19 -7.06 73.28 10.66
C LEU A 19 -6.98 72.09 11.63
N LEU A 20 -5.89 72.01 12.40
CA LEU A 20 -5.72 70.96 13.41
C LEU A 20 -6.73 71.08 14.56
N ALA A 21 -7.12 72.30 14.94
CA ALA A 21 -8.17 72.52 15.93
C ALA A 21 -9.56 72.11 15.42
N LEU A 22 -9.85 72.38 14.14
CA LEU A 22 -11.09 71.96 13.49
C LEU A 22 -11.19 70.42 13.43
N ASP A 23 -10.11 69.75 13.01
CA ASP A 23 -10.06 68.29 12.95
C ASP A 23 -10.24 67.67 14.34
N PHE A 24 -9.54 68.20 15.36
CA PHE A 24 -9.69 67.71 16.73
C PHE A 24 -11.14 67.85 17.25
N LEU A 25 -11.79 68.98 16.97
CA LEU A 25 -13.18 69.20 17.37
C LEU A 25 -14.16 68.32 16.58
N LEU A 26 -13.91 68.09 15.29
CA LEU A 26 -14.71 67.21 14.45
C LEU A 26 -14.63 65.75 14.93
N PHE A 27 -13.42 65.24 15.18
CA PHE A 27 -13.23 63.87 15.69
C PHE A 27 -13.79 63.70 17.11
N ARG A 28 -13.67 64.71 17.97
CA ARG A 28 -14.28 64.69 19.31
C ARG A 28 -15.82 64.73 19.23
N TRP A 29 -16.39 65.51 18.30
CA TRP A 29 -17.83 65.55 18.08
C TRP A 29 -18.37 64.22 17.51
N LEU A 30 -17.63 63.58 16.61
CA LEU A 30 -17.94 62.23 16.11
C LEU A 30 -17.86 61.18 17.24
N ALA A 31 -16.86 61.25 18.10
CA ALA A 31 -16.69 60.32 19.22
C ALA A 31 -17.75 60.49 20.33
N LEU A 32 -18.23 61.72 20.54
CA LEU A 32 -19.27 62.03 21.54
C LEU A 32 -20.70 61.93 20.98
N ARG A 33 -20.87 61.70 19.67
CA ARG A 33 -22.16 61.36 19.08
C ARG A 33 -22.55 59.95 19.52
N GLN A 34 -23.15 59.85 20.71
CA GLN A 34 -24.02 58.74 21.07
C GLN A 34 -25.32 58.86 20.25
N GLY A 35 -25.20 58.61 18.95
CA GLY A 35 -26.35 58.27 18.12
C GLY A 35 -26.77 56.87 18.52
N GLY A 36 -27.90 56.77 19.22
CA GLY A 36 -28.50 55.51 19.62
C GLY A 36 -28.82 54.65 18.40
N CYS A 37 -27.87 53.79 18.03
CA CYS A 37 -28.14 52.60 17.26
C CYS A 37 -28.77 51.61 18.23
N HIS A 38 -30.10 51.53 18.24
CA HIS A 38 -30.78 50.34 18.74
C HIS A 38 -30.26 49.17 17.92
N LEU A 39 -29.37 48.38 18.52
CA LEU A 39 -29.02 47.07 17.99
C LEU A 39 -30.33 46.29 17.89
N PRO A 40 -30.72 45.76 16.71
CA PRO A 40 -31.78 44.77 16.66
C PRO A 40 -31.41 43.66 17.64
N ALA A 41 -32.40 43.17 18.40
CA ALA A 41 -32.20 42.09 19.36
C ALA A 41 -31.34 41.01 18.70
N ALA A 42 -30.26 40.63 19.38
CA ALA A 42 -29.40 39.57 18.89
C ALA A 42 -30.30 38.38 18.53
N PRO A 43 -30.22 37.85 17.28
CA PRO A 43 -30.91 36.61 17.00
C PRO A 43 -30.46 35.63 18.07
N GLU A 44 -31.43 34.92 18.66
CA GLU A 44 -31.12 33.83 19.59
C GLU A 44 -29.99 33.00 18.99
N PRO A 45 -28.98 32.57 19.77
CA PRO A 45 -27.90 31.76 19.24
C PRO A 45 -28.54 30.51 18.63
N VAL A 46 -28.71 30.53 17.31
CA VAL A 46 -28.95 29.33 16.53
C VAL A 46 -27.78 28.46 16.91
N ALA A 47 -28.05 27.38 17.64
CA ALA A 47 -27.05 26.42 18.02
C ALA A 47 -26.23 26.17 16.75
N ALA A 48 -24.96 26.57 16.77
CA ALA A 48 -24.07 26.31 15.65
C ALA A 48 -24.05 24.79 15.55
N GLU A 49 -24.83 24.26 14.61
CA GLU A 49 -24.84 22.86 14.28
C GLU A 49 -23.37 22.57 13.95
N SER A 50 -22.72 21.83 14.84
CA SER A 50 -21.31 21.49 14.68
C SER A 50 -21.21 20.93 13.27
N PRO A 51 -20.34 21.47 12.39
CA PRO A 51 -20.30 21.02 11.00
C PRO A 51 -20.21 19.51 11.05
N ALA A 52 -21.21 18.84 10.43
CA ALA A 52 -21.27 17.40 10.42
C ALA A 52 -19.87 16.90 10.05
N PRO A 53 -19.32 15.90 10.76
CA PRO A 53 -18.01 15.38 10.43
C PRO A 53 -17.99 15.10 8.93
N PRO A 54 -16.91 15.49 8.21
CA PRO A 54 -16.84 15.28 6.79
C PRO A 54 -17.19 13.82 6.50
N PRO A 55 -18.00 13.55 5.45
CA PRO A 55 -18.37 12.18 5.13
C PRO A 55 -17.09 11.34 5.07
N PRO A 56 -17.13 10.09 5.57
CA PRO A 56 -15.94 9.26 5.57
C PRO A 56 -15.37 9.22 4.14
N PRO A 57 -14.04 9.34 3.99
CA PRO A 57 -13.44 9.34 2.67
C PRO A 57 -13.89 8.08 1.92
N PRO A 58 -14.12 8.19 0.60
CA PRO A 58 -14.53 7.04 -0.19
C PRO A 58 -13.54 5.88 0.03
N PRO A 59 -14.01 4.62 0.01
CA PRO A 59 -13.14 3.46 0.11
C PRO A 59 -11.97 3.61 -0.87
N VAL A 60 -10.74 3.34 -0.42
CA VAL A 60 -9.51 3.65 -1.19
C VAL A 60 -9.51 3.05 -2.60
N TRP A 61 -10.20 1.92 -2.75
CA TRP A 61 -10.34 1.20 -4.01
C TRP A 61 -11.46 1.71 -4.91
N GLN A 62 -12.39 2.55 -4.45
CA GLN A 62 -13.57 2.96 -5.25
C GLN A 62 -13.20 3.55 -6.62
N ARG A 63 -12.02 4.17 -6.73
CA ARG A 63 -11.46 4.72 -7.98
C ARG A 63 -10.28 3.90 -8.51
N LEU A 64 -10.28 2.58 -8.30
CA LEU A 64 -9.24 1.68 -8.77
C LEU A 64 -9.11 1.79 -10.29
N THR A 65 -7.89 2.10 -10.76
CA THR A 65 -7.57 2.27 -12.18
C THR A 65 -6.55 1.24 -12.64
N PRO A 66 -6.49 0.88 -13.94
CA PRO A 66 -5.38 0.10 -14.48
C PRO A 66 -4.01 0.73 -14.18
N PRO A 67 -2.97 -0.09 -13.89
CA PRO A 67 -1.63 0.41 -13.61
C PRO A 67 -0.83 0.80 -14.87
N THR A 68 -1.37 0.58 -16.07
CA THR A 68 -0.77 0.93 -17.37
C THR A 68 -1.88 1.32 -18.36
N PRO A 69 -1.57 1.79 -19.58
CA PRO A 69 -2.56 2.00 -20.64
C PRO A 69 -3.24 0.71 -21.16
N GLN A 70 -2.88 -0.48 -20.70
CA GLN A 70 -3.52 -1.74 -21.08
C GLN A 70 -4.97 -1.77 -20.59
N GLN A 71 -5.93 -1.78 -21.51
CA GLN A 71 -7.37 -1.70 -21.20
C GLN A 71 -8.03 -3.08 -21.03
N ASN A 72 -7.40 -4.15 -21.51
CA ASN A 72 -8.01 -5.49 -21.55
C ASN A 72 -7.71 -6.35 -20.31
N LEU A 73 -7.45 -5.73 -19.14
CA LEU A 73 -7.12 -6.49 -17.91
C LEU A 73 -8.26 -7.38 -17.40
N LEU A 74 -9.50 -7.14 -17.81
CA LEU A 74 -10.65 -8.01 -17.53
C LEU A 74 -10.69 -9.27 -18.44
N ASN A 75 -9.89 -9.28 -19.52
CA ASN A 75 -9.72 -10.42 -20.42
C ASN A 75 -8.23 -10.81 -20.48
N PRO A 76 -7.62 -11.22 -19.34
CA PRO A 76 -6.16 -11.40 -19.24
C PRO A 76 -5.60 -12.52 -20.12
N ASP A 77 -6.46 -13.40 -20.63
CA ASP A 77 -6.08 -14.50 -21.50
C ASP A 77 -5.91 -14.10 -22.98
N GLU A 78 -6.32 -12.88 -23.34
CA GLU A 78 -6.14 -12.38 -24.70
C GLU A 78 -4.66 -12.17 -25.05
N PRO A 79 -4.23 -12.52 -26.28
CA PRO A 79 -2.86 -12.31 -26.72
C PRO A 79 -2.43 -10.85 -26.58
N GLY A 80 -1.28 -10.62 -25.93
CA GLY A 80 -0.71 -9.29 -25.76
C GLY A 80 -1.25 -8.50 -24.56
N VAL A 81 -2.11 -9.09 -23.73
CA VAL A 81 -2.51 -8.48 -22.44
C VAL A 81 -1.46 -8.74 -21.37
N LEU A 82 -1.06 -10.00 -21.23
CA LEU A 82 -0.02 -10.42 -20.29
C LEU A 82 1.27 -10.83 -21.01
N GLN A 83 2.40 -10.64 -20.34
CA GLN A 83 3.72 -10.94 -20.86
C GLN A 83 4.28 -12.22 -20.20
N PRO A 84 4.23 -13.38 -20.87
CA PRO A 84 4.81 -14.60 -20.31
C PRO A 84 6.32 -14.51 -20.13
N THR A 85 6.82 -15.35 -19.23
CA THR A 85 8.25 -15.61 -19.08
C THR A 85 8.85 -16.24 -20.35
N GLY A 86 10.16 -16.54 -20.34
CA GLY A 86 10.85 -17.14 -21.49
C GLY A 86 10.33 -18.52 -21.90
N SER A 87 9.44 -19.12 -21.11
CA SER A 87 8.73 -20.35 -21.47
C SER A 87 7.66 -20.16 -22.55
N GLY A 88 7.22 -18.91 -22.81
CA GLY A 88 6.12 -18.60 -23.72
C GLY A 88 4.72 -19.01 -23.20
N ARG A 89 4.63 -19.63 -22.02
CA ARG A 89 3.35 -20.06 -21.43
C ARG A 89 2.69 -18.88 -20.73
N LEU A 90 1.49 -18.52 -21.18
CA LEU A 90 0.69 -17.41 -20.63
C LEU A 90 0.55 -17.48 -19.10
N GLU A 91 0.29 -18.68 -18.58
CA GLU A 91 0.17 -18.92 -17.13
C GLU A 91 1.35 -18.36 -16.33
N SER A 92 2.57 -18.39 -16.87
CA SER A 92 3.75 -17.89 -16.17
C SER A 92 3.77 -16.38 -15.89
N ALA A 93 2.85 -15.63 -16.52
CA ALA A 93 2.58 -14.21 -16.29
C ALA A 93 1.53 -13.97 -15.21
N LYS A 94 0.79 -15.00 -14.78
CA LYS A 94 -0.30 -14.88 -13.79
C LYS A 94 0.21 -15.13 -12.38
N PHE A 95 -0.54 -14.65 -11.39
CA PHE A 95 -0.32 -14.89 -9.97
C PHE A 95 -0.41 -16.40 -9.65
N GLY A 96 0.31 -16.84 -8.61
CA GLY A 96 0.23 -18.21 -8.09
C GLY A 96 1.41 -19.09 -8.45
N SER A 97 1.30 -20.41 -8.25
CA SER A 97 2.36 -21.40 -8.53
C SER A 97 2.56 -21.70 -10.03
N THR A 98 2.67 -20.67 -10.84
CA THR A 98 2.57 -20.72 -12.30
C THR A 98 3.93 -20.87 -13.00
N ARG A 99 5.02 -20.54 -12.31
CA ARG A 99 6.39 -20.59 -12.86
C ARG A 99 7.08 -21.92 -12.57
N THR A 100 8.19 -22.14 -13.27
CA THR A 100 9.08 -23.29 -13.06
C THR A 100 10.50 -22.78 -12.91
N GLY A 101 11.19 -23.22 -11.86
CA GLY A 101 12.60 -22.93 -11.61
C GLY A 101 13.42 -24.21 -11.45
N LEU A 102 14.74 -24.05 -11.40
CA LEU A 102 15.67 -25.15 -11.15
C LEU A 102 16.20 -25.04 -9.71
N ARG A 103 16.09 -26.12 -8.92
CA ARG A 103 16.68 -26.20 -7.58
C ARG A 103 17.29 -27.56 -7.37
N GLY A 104 18.59 -27.62 -7.02
CA GLY A 104 19.31 -28.88 -6.82
C GLY A 104 19.25 -29.81 -8.05
N GLY A 105 19.26 -29.24 -9.26
CA GLY A 105 19.18 -29.99 -10.52
C GLY A 105 17.77 -30.48 -10.90
N ARG A 106 16.74 -30.19 -10.10
CA ARG A 106 15.34 -30.59 -10.39
C ARG A 106 14.47 -29.39 -10.72
N LEU A 107 13.56 -29.58 -11.67
CA LEU A 107 12.52 -28.61 -11.96
C LEU A 107 11.49 -28.61 -10.83
N VAL A 108 11.18 -27.42 -10.34
CA VAL A 108 10.27 -27.19 -9.21
C VAL A 108 9.32 -26.06 -9.56
N ALA A 109 8.09 -26.12 -9.05
CA ALA A 109 7.18 -24.99 -9.14
C ALA A 109 7.77 -23.78 -8.39
N VAL A 110 7.52 -22.60 -8.92
CA VAL A 110 7.90 -21.31 -8.34
C VAL A 110 6.65 -20.45 -8.30
N PHE A 111 6.42 -19.83 -7.14
CA PHE A 111 5.33 -18.90 -6.96
C PHE A 111 5.63 -17.59 -7.70
N HIS A 112 4.61 -17.00 -8.29
CA HIS A 112 4.64 -15.68 -8.88
C HIS A 112 3.73 -14.77 -8.05
N GLU A 113 4.35 -13.79 -7.41
CA GLU A 113 3.70 -12.89 -6.44
C GLU A 113 2.81 -11.83 -7.09
N GLY A 114 2.87 -11.67 -8.41
CA GLY A 114 2.13 -10.64 -9.12
C GLY A 114 1.62 -11.11 -10.46
N VAL A 115 1.32 -10.14 -11.30
CA VAL A 115 0.94 -10.34 -12.69
C VAL A 115 1.86 -9.53 -13.60
N ASP A 116 2.23 -10.10 -14.74
CA ASP A 116 3.12 -9.48 -15.71
C ASP A 116 2.29 -8.88 -16.85
N ILE A 117 2.00 -7.59 -16.77
CA ILE A 117 1.21 -6.86 -17.78
C ILE A 117 2.11 -6.46 -18.94
N ALA A 118 1.72 -6.81 -20.17
CA ALA A 118 2.50 -6.53 -21.37
C ALA A 118 2.50 -5.04 -21.72
N ALA A 119 3.60 -4.58 -22.31
CA ALA A 119 3.71 -3.25 -22.90
C ALA A 119 2.78 -3.10 -24.11
N THR A 120 2.05 -1.99 -24.19
CA THR A 120 1.19 -1.65 -25.33
C THR A 120 1.92 -0.77 -26.35
N GLN A 121 2.98 -0.08 -25.95
CA GLN A 121 3.69 0.88 -26.78
C GLN A 121 5.21 0.67 -26.72
N ARG A 122 5.85 0.82 -27.89
CA ARG A 122 7.31 0.71 -28.03
C ARG A 122 7.86 1.78 -28.97
N ASP A 123 9.07 2.23 -28.67
CA ASP A 123 9.82 3.14 -29.55
C ASP A 123 10.42 2.40 -30.76
N ARG A 124 11.11 3.15 -31.64
CA ARG A 124 11.77 2.61 -32.83
C ARG A 124 12.90 1.60 -32.54
N LYS A 125 13.38 1.54 -31.30
CA LYS A 125 14.41 0.60 -30.82
C LYS A 125 13.79 -0.60 -30.10
N GLY A 126 12.46 -0.71 -30.09
CA GLY A 126 11.70 -1.77 -29.43
C GLY A 126 11.64 -1.62 -27.90
N VAL A 127 12.03 -0.46 -27.36
CA VAL A 127 11.96 -0.18 -25.91
C VAL A 127 10.53 0.18 -25.55
N ALA A 128 9.99 -0.43 -24.49
CA ALA A 128 8.66 -0.11 -24.01
C ALA A 128 8.58 1.33 -23.48
N THR A 129 7.46 2.00 -23.74
CA THR A 129 7.25 3.42 -23.40
C THR A 129 5.97 3.66 -22.60
N ASP A 130 5.28 2.59 -22.19
CA ASP A 130 4.07 2.70 -21.40
C ASP A 130 4.33 3.44 -20.08
N PRO A 131 3.60 4.53 -19.78
CA PRO A 131 3.57 5.08 -18.43
C PRO A 131 2.98 4.05 -17.45
N VAL A 132 3.44 4.11 -16.21
CA VAL A 132 2.93 3.29 -15.11
C VAL A 132 2.22 4.22 -14.12
N TYR A 133 1.02 3.84 -13.71
CA TYR A 133 0.14 4.64 -12.89
C TYR A 133 -0.05 4.05 -11.50
N ALA A 134 -0.20 4.90 -10.48
CA ALA A 134 -0.72 4.48 -9.19
C ALA A 134 -2.18 4.01 -9.36
N VAL A 135 -2.51 2.80 -8.91
CA VAL A 135 -3.85 2.23 -9.11
C VAL A 135 -4.91 2.81 -8.19
N ALA A 136 -4.51 3.38 -7.06
CA ALA A 136 -5.39 3.92 -6.05
C ALA A 136 -4.68 5.04 -5.25
N ALA A 137 -5.45 5.84 -4.52
CA ALA A 137 -4.90 6.86 -3.66
C ALA A 137 -4.01 6.24 -2.57
N GLY A 138 -2.89 6.88 -2.24
CA GLY A 138 -1.96 6.32 -1.27
C GLY A 138 -0.72 7.17 -1.05
N ARG A 139 0.29 6.56 -0.44
CA ARG A 139 1.59 7.16 -0.20
C ARG A 139 2.69 6.24 -0.68
N VAL A 140 3.61 6.78 -1.47
CA VAL A 140 4.83 6.08 -1.87
C VAL A 140 5.60 5.72 -0.60
N ALA A 141 5.77 4.43 -0.38
CA ALA A 141 6.35 3.87 0.82
C ALA A 141 7.81 3.48 0.61
N PHE A 142 8.14 3.05 -0.61
CA PHE A 142 9.48 2.64 -0.99
C PHE A 142 9.78 2.87 -2.46
N VAL A 143 11.05 3.17 -2.77
CA VAL A 143 11.56 3.27 -4.13
C VAL A 143 12.94 2.61 -4.21
N ASN A 144 13.11 1.64 -5.10
CA ASN A 144 14.43 1.23 -5.59
C ASN A 144 14.64 1.80 -6.99
N SER A 145 15.54 2.76 -7.13
CA SER A 145 15.89 3.36 -8.42
C SER A 145 17.04 2.63 -9.15
N VAL A 146 17.62 1.57 -8.55
CA VAL A 146 18.77 0.85 -9.09
C VAL A 146 18.35 -0.53 -9.63
N GLY A 147 18.32 -0.67 -10.96
CA GLY A 147 17.78 -1.85 -11.65
C GLY A 147 18.51 -3.17 -11.37
N GLY A 148 19.80 -3.14 -11.04
CA GLY A 148 20.57 -4.37 -10.77
C GLY A 148 20.54 -4.86 -9.33
N LYS A 149 19.85 -4.15 -8.41
CA LYS A 149 19.87 -4.50 -6.98
C LYS A 149 18.78 -5.48 -6.55
N SER A 150 17.73 -5.67 -7.34
CA SER A 150 16.59 -6.51 -6.96
C SER A 150 16.15 -7.37 -8.14
N THR A 151 15.58 -8.54 -7.86
CA THR A 151 14.89 -9.32 -8.90
C THR A 151 13.70 -8.55 -9.46
N TYR A 152 13.08 -7.66 -8.68
CA TYR A 152 12.09 -6.68 -9.16
C TYR A 152 12.66 -5.56 -10.02
N GLY A 153 13.98 -5.46 -10.16
CA GLY A 153 14.60 -4.34 -10.87
C GLY A 153 14.42 -3.02 -10.15
N LYS A 154 14.13 -1.96 -10.89
CA LYS A 154 13.61 -0.72 -10.33
C LYS A 154 12.15 -0.94 -9.98
N TYR A 155 11.76 -0.56 -8.76
CA TYR A 155 10.38 -0.72 -8.33
C TYR A 155 9.95 0.34 -7.33
N VAL A 156 8.65 0.58 -7.31
CA VAL A 156 7.97 1.49 -6.38
C VAL A 156 6.95 0.67 -5.59
N VAL A 157 6.85 0.93 -4.29
CA VAL A 157 5.75 0.43 -3.45
C VAL A 157 4.92 1.60 -2.96
N VAL A 158 3.61 1.49 -3.10
CA VAL A 158 2.63 2.47 -2.59
C VAL A 158 1.82 1.78 -1.49
N GLU A 159 1.69 2.43 -0.34
CA GLU A 159 0.78 2.01 0.72
C GLU A 159 -0.55 2.75 0.59
N HIS A 160 -1.64 1.99 0.65
CA HIS A 160 -3.02 2.41 0.54
C HIS A 160 -3.70 2.23 1.90
N PRO A 161 -4.03 3.32 2.61
CA PRO A 161 -4.83 3.26 3.83
C PRO A 161 -6.17 2.59 3.57
N ASP A 162 -6.45 1.48 4.25
CA ASP A 162 -7.68 0.71 4.11
C ASP A 162 -8.29 0.38 5.50
N PRO A 163 -9.20 1.23 6.00
CA PRO A 163 -9.79 1.04 7.32
C PRO A 163 -10.70 -0.20 7.41
N SER A 164 -11.08 -0.83 6.28
CA SER A 164 -11.87 -2.08 6.32
C SER A 164 -11.13 -3.22 6.99
N LEU A 165 -9.79 -3.21 6.92
CA LEU A 165 -8.93 -4.19 7.59
C LEU A 165 -8.66 -3.84 9.07
N GLY A 166 -9.16 -2.70 9.53
CA GLY A 166 -9.09 -2.23 10.89
C GLY A 166 -8.23 -0.98 11.07
N THR A 167 -8.14 -0.53 12.30
CA THR A 167 -7.39 0.66 12.70
C THR A 167 -6.63 0.35 13.99
N THR A 168 -5.38 0.80 14.08
CA THR A 168 -4.54 0.64 15.26
C THR A 168 -4.42 1.97 15.98
N GLU A 169 -4.85 2.01 17.25
CA GLU A 169 -4.57 3.14 18.14
C GLU A 169 -3.10 3.16 18.54
N LYS A 170 -2.50 4.35 18.46
CA LYS A 170 -1.14 4.63 18.89
C LYS A 170 -1.17 5.18 20.31
N ARG A 171 -0.01 5.13 20.98
CA ARG A 171 0.16 5.60 22.36
C ARG A 171 -0.12 7.10 22.54
N ASP A 172 0.04 7.88 21.49
CA ASP A 172 -0.22 9.33 21.47
C ASP A 172 -1.70 9.66 21.23
N GLY A 173 -2.59 8.65 21.17
CA GLY A 173 -4.01 8.83 20.91
C GLY A 173 -4.36 8.95 19.42
N SER A 174 -3.37 8.94 18.52
CA SER A 174 -3.65 8.89 17.08
C SER A 174 -4.09 7.49 16.65
N ALA A 175 -4.87 7.43 15.58
CA ALA A 175 -5.36 6.18 15.00
C ALA A 175 -4.80 6.03 13.58
N VAL A 176 -4.17 4.89 13.27
CA VAL A 176 -3.60 4.61 11.95
C VAL A 176 -4.37 3.46 11.32
N PRO A 177 -5.00 3.65 10.15
CA PRO A 177 -5.69 2.56 9.46
C PRO A 177 -4.68 1.50 9.02
N ALA A 178 -5.15 0.26 8.87
CA ALA A 178 -4.42 -0.78 8.18
C ALA A 178 -4.01 -0.32 6.77
N THR A 179 -2.91 -0.86 6.24
CA THR A 179 -2.41 -0.53 4.91
C THR A 179 -2.29 -1.76 4.02
N VAL A 180 -2.76 -1.61 2.79
CA VAL A 180 -2.52 -2.55 1.68
C VAL A 180 -1.40 -1.95 0.83
N TYR A 181 -0.46 -2.76 0.36
CA TYR A 181 0.54 -2.29 -0.59
C TYR A 181 0.12 -2.60 -2.03
N SER A 182 0.53 -1.75 -2.96
CA SER A 182 0.72 -2.12 -4.36
C SER A 182 2.20 -1.96 -4.75
N LEU A 183 2.70 -2.87 -5.58
CA LEU A 183 4.09 -2.87 -6.06
C LEU A 183 4.13 -2.79 -7.58
N TYR A 184 5.05 -1.99 -8.10
CA TYR A 184 5.23 -1.73 -9.52
C TYR A 184 6.70 -1.94 -9.87
N ALA A 185 7.00 -3.02 -10.59
CA ALA A 185 8.37 -3.49 -10.81
C ALA A 185 8.79 -3.49 -12.29
N HIS A 186 10.07 -3.81 -12.49
CA HIS A 186 10.78 -3.83 -13.76
C HIS A 186 10.84 -2.47 -14.47
N LEU A 187 10.61 -1.38 -13.76
CA LEU A 187 10.50 -0.04 -14.34
C LEU A 187 11.77 0.35 -15.11
N ALA A 188 11.61 1.01 -16.25
CA ALA A 188 12.72 1.63 -16.99
C ALA A 188 13.27 2.82 -16.19
N ASP A 189 12.38 3.63 -15.62
CA ASP A 189 12.67 4.75 -14.73
C ASP A 189 11.51 5.01 -13.77
N VAL A 190 11.82 5.76 -12.72
CA VAL A 190 10.85 6.24 -11.73
C VAL A 190 10.65 7.73 -11.99
N ARG A 191 9.39 8.17 -12.03
CA ARG A 191 9.03 9.53 -12.39
C ARG A 191 9.66 10.53 -11.43
N PHE A 192 10.11 11.68 -11.95
CA PHE A 192 10.67 12.74 -11.12
C PHE A 192 9.69 13.18 -10.03
N GLY A 193 10.17 13.25 -8.79
CA GLY A 193 9.37 13.65 -7.63
C GLY A 193 8.82 12.46 -6.82
N ILE A 194 8.69 11.28 -7.43
CA ILE A 194 8.28 10.04 -6.74
C ILE A 194 9.39 9.60 -5.79
N ARG A 195 9.10 9.64 -4.50
CA ARG A 195 10.01 9.32 -3.39
C ARG A 195 9.21 8.88 -2.18
N PRO A 196 9.80 8.12 -1.24
CA PRO A 196 9.12 7.77 0.01
C PRO A 196 8.51 9.00 0.68
N GLY A 197 7.25 8.88 1.09
CA GLY A 197 6.44 9.96 1.65
C GLY A 197 5.63 10.76 0.63
N HIS A 198 5.83 10.61 -0.68
CA HIS A 198 5.02 11.31 -1.69
C HIS A 198 3.58 10.76 -1.72
N ALA A 199 2.57 11.64 -1.72
CA ALA A 199 1.17 11.23 -1.90
C ALA A 199 0.88 11.03 -3.38
N VAL A 200 0.06 10.03 -3.71
CA VAL A 200 -0.38 9.74 -5.07
C VAL A 200 -1.89 9.56 -5.10
N GLU A 201 -2.51 9.98 -6.18
CA GLU A 201 -3.90 9.72 -6.53
C GLU A 201 -4.00 8.63 -7.61
N PRO A 202 -5.18 7.98 -7.77
CA PRO A 202 -5.37 7.03 -8.85
C PRO A 202 -5.11 7.69 -10.21
N GLY A 203 -4.24 7.08 -11.02
CA GLY A 203 -3.88 7.57 -12.36
C GLY A 203 -2.62 8.44 -12.39
N ASP A 204 -2.05 8.81 -11.23
CA ASP A 204 -0.78 9.54 -11.20
C ASP A 204 0.35 8.69 -11.79
N GLU A 205 1.12 9.26 -12.72
CA GLU A 205 2.28 8.60 -13.32
C GLU A 205 3.42 8.46 -12.31
N ILE A 206 3.80 7.21 -12.01
CA ILE A 206 4.86 6.89 -11.05
C ILE A 206 6.18 6.46 -11.72
N GLY A 207 6.15 6.13 -13.01
CA GLY A 207 7.34 5.76 -13.77
C GLY A 207 6.99 5.24 -15.17
N THR A 208 7.97 4.61 -15.80
CA THR A 208 7.83 4.03 -17.14
C THR A 208 8.08 2.52 -17.07
N LEU A 209 7.25 1.75 -17.76
CA LEU A 209 7.38 0.29 -17.88
C LEU A 209 8.74 -0.06 -18.51
N GLY A 210 9.39 -1.10 -18.02
CA GLY A 210 10.68 -1.53 -18.56
C GLY A 210 10.94 -3.03 -18.44
N ASN A 211 12.23 -3.36 -18.38
CA ASN A 211 12.74 -4.72 -18.27
C ASN A 211 13.90 -4.80 -17.27
N THR A 212 13.95 -3.90 -16.28
CA THR A 212 15.05 -3.90 -15.30
C THR A 212 14.91 -5.08 -14.34
N SER A 213 16.01 -5.76 -14.04
CA SER A 213 16.06 -6.84 -13.05
C SER A 213 17.51 -7.23 -12.74
N SER A 214 17.75 -7.83 -11.58
CA SER A 214 18.99 -8.54 -11.26
C SER A 214 19.02 -9.99 -11.74
N THR A 215 17.95 -10.52 -12.35
CA THR A 215 17.89 -11.90 -12.82
C THR A 215 18.96 -12.20 -13.88
N GLN A 216 19.41 -13.46 -13.91
CA GLN A 216 20.30 -13.97 -14.94
C GLN A 216 19.66 -15.19 -15.63
N PRO A 217 19.44 -15.15 -16.96
CA PRO A 217 19.68 -14.02 -17.86
C PRO A 217 18.78 -12.80 -17.55
N PRO A 218 19.18 -11.58 -17.98
CA PRO A 218 18.35 -10.39 -17.82
C PRO A 218 17.05 -10.54 -18.63
N ILE A 219 16.01 -9.82 -18.21
CA ILE A 219 14.76 -9.74 -18.97
C ILE A 219 15.06 -9.01 -20.29
N PRO A 220 14.86 -9.63 -21.46
CA PRO A 220 15.12 -8.99 -22.74
C PRO A 220 14.05 -7.93 -23.03
N ARG A 221 14.38 -6.97 -23.91
CA ARG A 221 13.54 -5.81 -24.19
C ARG A 221 12.17 -6.17 -24.77
N ASP A 222 12.13 -7.18 -25.63
CA ASP A 222 10.90 -7.74 -26.22
C ASP A 222 9.94 -8.30 -25.16
N ARG A 223 10.46 -8.70 -24.00
CA ARG A 223 9.67 -9.13 -22.84
C ARG A 223 9.57 -8.09 -21.73
N ALA A 224 9.77 -6.80 -22.04
CA ALA A 224 9.45 -5.72 -21.11
C ALA A 224 7.98 -5.81 -20.67
N HIS A 225 7.74 -5.69 -19.36
CA HIS A 225 6.43 -5.77 -18.74
C HIS A 225 6.41 -4.99 -17.44
N LEU A 226 5.21 -4.69 -16.96
CA LEU A 226 5.00 -4.29 -15.58
C LEU A 226 4.73 -5.55 -14.76
N HIS A 227 5.57 -5.83 -13.78
CA HIS A 227 5.21 -6.76 -12.71
C HIS A 227 4.44 -5.99 -11.64
N TRP A 228 3.16 -6.35 -11.45
CA TRP A 228 2.23 -5.66 -10.58
C TRP A 228 1.72 -6.57 -9.47
N GLU A 229 1.78 -6.09 -8.23
CA GLU A 229 1.25 -6.81 -7.05
C GLU A 229 0.29 -5.92 -6.25
N ILE A 230 -0.66 -6.57 -5.56
CA ILE A 230 -1.43 -6.01 -4.44
C ILE A 230 -1.29 -6.99 -3.28
N GLY A 231 -1.04 -6.51 -2.06
CA GLY A 231 -0.89 -7.41 -0.92
C GLY A 231 -0.78 -6.73 0.43
N LEU A 232 -0.40 -7.52 1.44
CA LEU A 232 -0.15 -7.05 2.81
C LEU A 232 1.30 -7.33 3.20
N LEU A 233 1.87 -6.44 4.02
CA LEU A 233 3.14 -6.73 4.71
C LEU A 233 2.91 -7.81 5.77
N LEU A 234 3.80 -8.79 5.86
CA LEU A 234 3.71 -9.85 6.88
C LEU A 234 4.10 -9.30 8.27
N ASN A 235 5.17 -8.52 8.36
CA ASN A 235 5.68 -7.99 9.62
C ASN A 235 6.22 -6.55 9.46
N SER A 236 5.81 -5.63 10.33
CA SER A 236 6.27 -4.23 10.32
C SER A 236 7.70 -4.03 10.85
N ARG A 237 8.33 -5.09 11.34
CA ARG A 237 9.69 -5.11 11.89
C ARG A 237 10.63 -5.99 11.08
N TYR A 238 10.24 -6.36 9.84
CA TYR A 238 11.07 -7.20 8.98
C TYR A 238 12.46 -6.61 8.75
N GLU A 239 12.57 -5.30 8.55
CA GLU A 239 13.87 -4.60 8.42
C GLU A 239 14.81 -4.91 9.59
N LEU A 240 14.29 -4.94 10.83
CA LEU A 240 15.10 -5.25 12.01
C LEU A 240 15.58 -6.70 11.99
N LYS A 241 14.72 -7.65 11.58
CA LYS A 241 15.09 -9.05 11.40
C LYS A 241 16.18 -9.20 10.35
N HIS A 242 15.96 -8.61 9.18
CA HIS A 242 16.84 -8.68 8.02
C HIS A 242 18.25 -8.14 8.34
N ARG A 243 18.32 -7.00 9.04
CA ARG A 243 19.60 -6.43 9.52
C ARG A 243 20.25 -7.27 10.60
N ALA A 244 19.49 -7.82 11.55
CA ALA A 244 20.03 -8.71 12.58
C ALA A 244 20.68 -9.98 11.98
N GLU A 245 20.13 -10.47 10.87
CA GLU A 245 20.65 -11.59 10.10
C GLU A 245 21.74 -11.21 9.09
N LYS A 246 22.11 -9.92 9.02
CA LYS A 246 23.14 -9.37 8.11
C LYS A 246 22.89 -9.72 6.64
N LEU A 247 21.62 -9.76 6.26
CA LEU A 247 21.21 -10.04 4.89
C LEU A 247 21.33 -8.79 4.00
N SER A 248 21.51 -9.02 2.70
CA SER A 248 21.61 -7.94 1.70
C SER A 248 20.98 -8.39 0.38
N PRO A 249 20.50 -7.45 -0.46
CA PRO A 249 20.39 -6.00 -0.23
C PRO A 249 19.36 -5.64 0.85
N ASP A 250 19.57 -4.52 1.56
CA ASP A 250 18.60 -4.03 2.54
C ASP A 250 17.56 -3.13 1.85
N PHE A 251 16.32 -3.62 1.77
CA PHE A 251 15.16 -2.89 1.25
C PHE A 251 14.14 -2.54 2.35
N GLY A 252 14.57 -2.57 3.61
CA GLY A 252 13.69 -2.33 4.74
C GLY A 252 12.54 -3.32 4.81
N ASN A 253 11.37 -2.83 5.22
CA ASN A 253 10.15 -3.64 5.29
C ASN A 253 9.58 -4.03 3.91
N TYR A 254 10.04 -3.41 2.82
CA TYR A 254 9.51 -3.63 1.47
C TYR A 254 10.37 -4.61 0.66
N HIS A 255 11.09 -5.49 1.36
CA HIS A 255 11.77 -6.63 0.78
C HIS A 255 10.75 -7.71 0.38
N GLY A 256 10.96 -8.41 -0.75
CA GLY A 256 10.03 -9.43 -1.28
C GLY A 256 9.73 -10.61 -0.33
N HIS A 257 10.55 -10.83 0.70
CA HIS A 257 10.30 -11.82 1.75
C HIS A 257 9.27 -11.37 2.80
N ASN A 258 8.85 -10.10 2.78
CA ASN A 258 7.86 -9.52 3.67
C ASN A 258 6.58 -9.08 2.94
N LEU A 259 6.58 -9.17 1.61
CA LEU A 259 5.49 -8.77 0.72
C LEU A 259 4.66 -10.01 0.35
N PHE A 260 3.42 -10.06 0.82
CA PHE A 260 2.52 -11.20 0.60
C PHE A 260 1.30 -10.75 -0.18
N ALA A 261 1.37 -11.03 -1.48
CA ALA A 261 0.36 -10.64 -2.44
C ALA A 261 -0.87 -11.56 -2.48
N ILE A 262 -1.93 -11.00 -3.05
CA ILE A 262 -3.14 -11.67 -3.56
C ILE A 262 -3.13 -11.63 -5.09
N ASP A 263 -4.05 -12.34 -5.73
CA ASP A 263 -4.28 -12.19 -7.16
C ASP A 263 -4.83 -10.77 -7.46
N ALA A 264 -3.98 -9.93 -8.05
CA ALA A 264 -4.31 -8.55 -8.35
C ALA A 264 -5.32 -8.42 -9.50
N LEU A 265 -5.34 -9.37 -10.45
CA LEU A 265 -6.33 -9.37 -11.54
C LEU A 265 -7.69 -9.85 -11.04
N ASP A 266 -7.73 -10.86 -10.17
CA ASP A 266 -8.99 -11.29 -9.55
C ASP A 266 -9.60 -10.18 -8.69
N PHE A 267 -8.79 -9.50 -7.87
CA PHE A 267 -9.24 -8.34 -7.11
C PHE A 267 -9.74 -7.21 -8.01
N TYR A 268 -8.99 -6.88 -9.07
CA TYR A 268 -9.40 -5.87 -10.06
C TYR A 268 -10.73 -6.22 -10.73
N ALA A 269 -10.92 -7.48 -11.14
CA ALA A 269 -12.15 -7.96 -11.76
C ALA A 269 -13.33 -8.04 -10.78
N ALA A 270 -13.10 -8.41 -9.52
CA ALA A 270 -14.11 -8.38 -8.46
C ALA A 270 -14.56 -6.95 -8.19
N HIS A 271 -13.62 -6.02 -8.05
CA HIS A 271 -13.91 -4.62 -7.78
C HIS A 271 -14.56 -3.89 -8.95
N SER A 272 -14.22 -4.25 -10.20
CA SER A 272 -14.92 -3.73 -11.38
C SER A 272 -16.39 -4.13 -11.44
N ARG A 273 -16.78 -5.24 -10.79
CA ARG A 273 -18.17 -5.71 -10.70
C ARG A 273 -18.89 -5.10 -9.51
N ASP A 274 -18.17 -4.84 -8.43
CA ASP A 274 -18.67 -4.20 -7.21
C ASP A 274 -17.66 -3.14 -6.72
N PRO A 275 -17.81 -1.86 -7.13
CA PRO A 275 -16.94 -0.78 -6.68
C PRO A 275 -17.00 -0.48 -5.17
N GLY A 276 -17.94 -1.10 -4.45
CA GLY A 276 -18.05 -1.03 -2.99
C GLY A 276 -17.29 -2.15 -2.26
N LEU A 277 -16.72 -3.12 -2.99
CA LEU A 277 -16.00 -4.24 -2.42
C LEU A 277 -14.80 -3.73 -1.61
N THR A 278 -14.77 -4.08 -0.32
CA THR A 278 -13.66 -3.75 0.56
C THR A 278 -12.59 -4.83 0.51
N MET A 279 -11.34 -4.50 0.82
CA MET A 279 -10.27 -5.50 0.90
C MET A 279 -10.58 -6.56 1.97
N ALA A 280 -11.15 -6.17 3.11
CA ALA A 280 -11.54 -7.13 4.14
C ALA A 280 -12.59 -8.13 3.64
N ALA A 281 -13.61 -7.67 2.92
CA ALA A 281 -14.63 -8.55 2.34
C ALA A 281 -14.04 -9.46 1.26
N TYR A 282 -13.15 -8.94 0.41
CA TYR A 282 -12.44 -9.74 -0.59
C TYR A 282 -11.59 -10.85 0.06
N LEU A 283 -10.74 -10.51 1.02
CA LEU A 283 -9.90 -11.48 1.73
C LEU A 283 -10.70 -12.54 2.47
N ALA A 284 -11.86 -12.17 3.04
CA ALA A 284 -12.75 -13.10 3.72
C ALA A 284 -13.41 -14.12 2.77
N ALA A 285 -13.57 -13.78 1.50
CA ALA A 285 -14.13 -14.65 0.47
C ALA A 285 -13.10 -15.61 -0.16
N LEU A 286 -11.79 -15.31 -0.01
CA LEU A 286 -10.75 -16.16 -0.58
C LEU A 286 -10.71 -17.54 0.08
N PRO A 287 -10.65 -18.63 -0.71
CA PRO A 287 -10.52 -19.96 -0.15
C PRO A 287 -9.12 -20.15 0.47
N PRO A 288 -9.01 -20.81 1.65
CA PRO A 288 -7.72 -21.10 2.25
C PRO A 288 -7.03 -22.27 1.56
N ALA A 289 -5.76 -22.08 1.19
CA ALA A 289 -4.90 -23.17 0.71
C ALA A 289 -4.44 -24.09 1.84
N CYS A 290 -4.27 -23.55 3.04
CA CYS A 290 -3.76 -24.27 4.19
C CYS A 290 -4.37 -23.76 5.49
N GLU A 291 -4.60 -24.67 6.42
CA GLU A 291 -4.95 -24.38 7.81
C GLU A 291 -3.84 -24.91 8.71
N VAL A 292 -3.35 -24.06 9.61
CA VAL A 292 -2.19 -24.37 10.46
C VAL A 292 -2.47 -24.04 11.91
N ALA A 293 -1.86 -24.82 12.81
CA ALA A 293 -1.72 -24.46 14.21
C ALA A 293 -0.29 -23.99 14.46
N LEU A 294 -0.12 -22.86 15.14
CA LEU A 294 1.18 -22.28 15.46
C LEU A 294 1.26 -21.94 16.95
N ARG A 295 2.47 -22.02 17.51
CA ARG A 295 2.77 -21.57 18.88
C ARG A 295 3.72 -20.38 18.82
N GLY A 296 3.30 -19.25 19.37
CA GLY A 296 4.11 -18.04 19.39
C GLY A 296 3.40 -16.89 20.11
N LYS A 297 4.07 -15.74 20.18
CA LYS A 297 3.45 -14.49 20.66
C LYS A 297 2.38 -14.00 19.69
N THR A 298 1.55 -13.04 20.09
CA THR A 298 0.61 -12.38 19.18
C THR A 298 1.37 -11.78 17.99
N PRO A 299 1.11 -12.24 16.74
CA PRO A 299 1.77 -11.69 15.56
C PRO A 299 1.45 -10.20 15.40
N ASP A 300 2.46 -9.41 15.01
CA ASP A 300 2.28 -8.01 14.62
C ASP A 300 1.24 -7.86 13.51
N PHE A 301 1.16 -8.85 12.61
CA PHE A 301 0.18 -8.92 11.54
C PHE A 301 -1.26 -8.68 12.03
N PHE A 302 -1.72 -9.41 13.06
CA PHE A 302 -3.09 -9.27 13.57
C PHE A 302 -3.31 -8.02 14.42
N ARG A 303 -2.24 -7.33 14.83
CA ARG A 303 -2.36 -6.00 15.45
C ARG A 303 -2.59 -4.92 14.40
N ARG A 304 -1.95 -5.05 13.23
CA ARG A 304 -2.11 -4.14 12.09
C ARG A 304 -3.37 -4.42 11.27
N PHE A 305 -3.82 -5.67 11.23
CA PHE A 305 -5.01 -6.11 10.50
C PHE A 305 -6.01 -6.79 11.45
N PRO A 306 -6.57 -6.06 12.45
CA PRO A 306 -7.39 -6.68 13.47
C PRO A 306 -8.70 -7.26 12.91
N ALA A 307 -9.20 -6.79 11.76
CA ALA A 307 -10.36 -7.40 11.11
C ALA A 307 -10.14 -8.84 10.63
N LEU A 308 -8.87 -9.26 10.49
CA LEU A 308 -8.50 -10.64 10.13
C LEU A 308 -8.37 -11.55 11.37
N TRP A 309 -8.53 -11.02 12.58
CA TRP A 309 -8.59 -11.82 13.81
C TRP A 309 -10.04 -12.10 14.20
N GLN A 310 -10.34 -13.35 14.57
CA GLN A 310 -11.67 -13.81 14.92
C GLN A 310 -11.74 -14.24 16.39
N GLY A 311 -12.80 -13.82 17.07
CA GLY A 311 -13.08 -14.19 18.45
C GLY A 311 -12.29 -13.36 19.48
N ALA A 312 -12.10 -13.93 20.67
CA ALA A 312 -11.43 -13.25 21.77
C ALA A 312 -9.97 -12.90 21.43
N PRO A 313 -9.38 -11.87 22.06
CA PRO A 313 -7.96 -11.55 21.89
C PRO A 313 -7.05 -12.76 22.10
N HIS A 314 -5.88 -12.74 21.46
CA HIS A 314 -4.90 -13.82 21.61
C HIS A 314 -4.51 -14.01 23.08
N ASP A 315 -4.70 -15.22 23.59
CA ASP A 315 -4.54 -15.57 25.02
C ASP A 315 -3.12 -16.03 25.40
N GLY A 316 -2.20 -16.07 24.42
CA GLY A 316 -0.83 -16.58 24.59
C GLY A 316 -0.69 -18.08 24.33
N GLY A 317 -1.80 -18.78 24.06
CA GLY A 317 -1.84 -20.17 23.65
C GLY A 317 -1.53 -20.38 22.16
N PRO A 318 -1.80 -21.59 21.63
CA PRO A 318 -1.69 -21.85 20.20
C PRO A 318 -2.70 -21.04 19.38
N LEU A 319 -2.28 -20.65 18.18
CA LEU A 319 -3.08 -19.93 17.20
C LEU A 319 -3.49 -20.87 16.07
N PHE A 320 -4.71 -20.72 15.57
CA PHE A 320 -5.16 -21.31 14.32
C PHE A 320 -5.17 -20.25 13.23
N LEU A 321 -4.52 -20.51 12.10
CA LEU A 321 -4.50 -19.61 10.95
C LEU A 321 -5.01 -20.29 9.68
N LYS A 322 -5.75 -19.52 8.87
CA LYS A 322 -6.04 -19.83 7.47
C LYS A 322 -5.08 -19.05 6.57
N LEU A 323 -4.44 -19.72 5.63
CA LEU A 323 -3.43 -19.14 4.75
C LEU A 323 -3.86 -19.27 3.28
N SER A 324 -3.60 -18.23 2.49
CA SER A 324 -3.71 -18.29 1.02
C SER A 324 -2.59 -19.14 0.41
N GLU A 325 -2.64 -19.37 -0.91
CA GLU A 325 -1.55 -20.01 -1.67
C GLU A 325 -0.22 -19.26 -1.52
N SER A 326 -0.26 -17.92 -1.43
CA SER A 326 0.94 -17.08 -1.26
C SER A 326 1.54 -17.17 0.14
N GLY A 327 0.81 -17.75 1.10
CA GLY A 327 1.12 -17.76 2.53
C GLY A 327 0.66 -16.52 3.28
N LEU A 328 -0.19 -15.67 2.66
CA LEU A 328 -0.83 -14.56 3.34
C LEU A 328 -1.82 -15.11 4.40
N PRO A 329 -1.75 -14.66 5.67
CA PRO A 329 -2.80 -14.98 6.63
C PRO A 329 -4.13 -14.33 6.23
N LEU A 330 -5.14 -15.15 5.94
CA LEU A 330 -6.50 -14.73 5.58
C LEU A 330 -7.38 -14.56 6.83
N SER A 331 -7.14 -15.39 7.86
CA SER A 331 -7.76 -15.22 9.18
C SER A 331 -6.93 -15.88 10.27
N GLY A 332 -7.02 -15.37 11.50
CA GLY A 332 -6.44 -15.98 12.69
C GLY A 332 -7.43 -16.02 13.86
N ARG A 333 -7.27 -16.99 14.76
CA ARG A 333 -7.98 -17.06 16.05
C ARG A 333 -7.16 -17.86 17.06
N ASN A 334 -7.58 -17.84 18.32
CA ASN A 334 -7.12 -18.84 19.29
C ASN A 334 -7.47 -20.25 18.78
N ALA A 335 -6.54 -21.19 18.89
CA ALA A 335 -6.77 -22.58 18.53
C ALA A 335 -7.78 -23.21 19.48
N THR A 336 -8.60 -24.12 18.97
CA THR A 336 -9.46 -24.97 19.80
C THR A 336 -8.61 -25.99 20.57
N ALA A 337 -9.18 -26.61 21.60
CA ALA A 337 -8.50 -27.65 22.37
C ALA A 337 -8.01 -28.81 21.46
N ALA A 338 -8.81 -29.24 20.48
CA ALA A 338 -8.43 -30.30 19.54
C ALA A 338 -7.27 -29.89 18.61
N GLU A 339 -7.25 -28.63 18.15
CA GLU A 339 -6.15 -28.12 17.32
C GLU A 339 -4.86 -27.95 18.13
N ALA A 340 -4.97 -27.52 19.39
CA ALA A 340 -3.86 -27.43 20.32
C ALA A 340 -3.29 -28.82 20.67
N GLU A 341 -4.15 -29.83 20.82
CA GLU A 341 -3.74 -31.22 21.02
C GLU A 341 -3.00 -31.77 19.79
N ARG A 342 -3.53 -31.52 18.58
CA ARG A 342 -2.84 -31.89 17.31
C ARG A 342 -1.49 -31.23 17.15
N LEU A 343 -1.35 -29.99 17.63
CA LEU A 343 -0.05 -29.30 17.66
C LEU A 343 0.92 -29.95 18.66
N GLY A 344 0.40 -30.38 19.82
CA GLY A 344 1.18 -30.95 20.90
C GLY A 344 2.33 -30.03 21.34
N ASN A 345 3.52 -30.62 21.49
CA ASN A 345 4.73 -29.91 21.90
C ASN A 345 5.47 -29.21 20.74
N SER A 346 4.93 -29.30 19.52
CA SER A 346 5.54 -28.68 18.36
C SER A 346 5.24 -27.18 18.31
N ARG A 347 6.09 -26.42 17.62
CA ARG A 347 5.86 -24.99 17.37
C ARG A 347 4.84 -24.73 16.26
N GLN A 348 4.64 -25.72 15.41
CA GLN A 348 3.84 -25.59 14.19
C GLN A 348 3.33 -26.96 13.75
N ALA A 349 2.10 -27.00 13.24
CA ALA A 349 1.48 -28.18 12.67
C ALA A 349 0.60 -27.78 11.49
N VAL A 350 0.59 -28.60 10.44
CA VAL A 350 -0.36 -28.45 9.33
C VAL A 350 -1.61 -29.23 9.70
N LEU A 351 -2.74 -28.55 9.73
CA LEU A 351 -4.01 -29.14 10.12
C LEU A 351 -4.78 -29.66 8.91
N ARG A 352 -4.80 -28.87 7.83
CA ARG A 352 -5.47 -29.16 6.57
C ARG A 352 -4.71 -28.47 5.43
N VAL A 353 -4.66 -29.13 4.28
CA VAL A 353 -4.26 -28.53 3.00
C VAL A 353 -5.40 -28.75 2.03
N ASP A 354 -5.70 -27.73 1.24
CA ASP A 354 -6.54 -27.85 0.05
C ASP A 354 -5.64 -27.87 -1.20
N PRO A 355 -5.38 -29.05 -1.80
CA PRO A 355 -4.47 -29.13 -2.93
C PRO A 355 -4.97 -28.37 -4.17
N ALA A 356 -6.28 -28.16 -4.31
CA ALA A 356 -6.84 -27.43 -5.44
C ALA A 356 -6.51 -25.94 -5.34
N VAL A 357 -6.51 -25.39 -4.13
CA VAL A 357 -6.18 -23.97 -3.85
C VAL A 357 -4.67 -23.77 -3.69
N LEU A 358 -3.94 -24.72 -3.09
CA LEU A 358 -2.48 -24.67 -2.95
C LEU A 358 -1.76 -24.77 -4.31
N GLY A 359 -2.45 -25.26 -5.33
CA GLY A 359 -1.92 -25.39 -6.68
C GLY A 359 -0.66 -26.25 -6.72
N ARG A 360 0.34 -25.79 -7.48
CA ARG A 360 1.63 -26.50 -7.59
C ARG A 360 2.56 -26.28 -6.39
N ASN A 361 2.09 -25.63 -5.32
CA ASN A 361 2.84 -25.38 -4.09
C ASN A 361 4.19 -24.69 -4.33
N GLY A 362 4.18 -23.62 -5.13
CA GLY A 362 5.37 -22.90 -5.59
C GLY A 362 6.12 -22.16 -4.47
N ARG A 363 5.44 -21.80 -3.37
CA ARG A 363 6.07 -21.30 -2.13
C ARG A 363 6.80 -22.40 -1.39
N ARG A 364 6.31 -23.64 -1.48
CA ARG A 364 6.85 -24.84 -0.81
C ARG A 364 6.92 -24.68 0.70
N TYR A 365 6.00 -23.96 1.32
CA TYR A 365 5.93 -23.87 2.79
C TYR A 365 5.52 -25.19 3.44
N PHE A 366 4.83 -26.03 2.68
CA PHE A 366 4.37 -27.34 3.11
C PHE A 366 4.90 -28.42 2.18
N ALA A 367 5.09 -29.62 2.70
CA ALA A 367 5.42 -30.80 1.94
C ALA A 367 4.60 -31.97 2.44
N GLN A 368 4.14 -32.81 1.50
CA GLN A 368 3.44 -34.04 1.83
C GLN A 368 4.45 -35.13 2.17
N SER A 369 4.25 -35.79 3.31
CA SER A 369 4.97 -36.98 3.74
C SER A 369 3.96 -38.07 4.09
N GLY A 370 3.83 -39.06 3.20
CA GLY A 370 2.76 -40.05 3.25
C GLY A 370 1.38 -39.39 3.14
N SER A 371 0.50 -39.67 4.11
CA SER A 371 -0.83 -39.05 4.21
C SER A 371 -0.85 -37.70 4.95
N THR A 372 0.31 -37.26 5.46
CA THR A 372 0.39 -36.06 6.30
C THR A 372 1.08 -34.92 5.58
N TRP A 373 0.71 -33.68 5.92
CA TRP A 373 1.43 -32.49 5.48
C TRP A 373 2.26 -31.94 6.63
N GLN A 374 3.44 -31.43 6.29
CA GLN A 374 4.40 -30.90 7.25
C GLN A 374 4.99 -29.60 6.73
N PHE A 375 5.37 -28.72 7.64
CA PHE A 375 6.13 -27.53 7.30
C PHE A 375 7.53 -27.88 6.80
N THR A 376 7.94 -27.23 5.71
CA THR A 376 9.32 -27.29 5.20
C THR A 376 10.22 -26.31 5.94
N ALA A 377 11.49 -26.21 5.53
CA ALA A 377 12.38 -25.16 6.01
C ALA A 377 11.87 -23.77 5.61
N GLU A 378 11.37 -23.61 4.38
CA GLU A 378 10.80 -22.36 3.89
C GLU A 378 9.57 -21.94 4.69
N GLY A 379 8.70 -22.90 5.03
CA GLY A 379 7.54 -22.64 5.88
C GLY A 379 7.90 -22.26 7.31
N ARG A 380 8.98 -22.84 7.86
CA ARG A 380 9.55 -22.41 9.16
C ARG A 380 10.04 -20.98 9.11
N THR A 381 10.80 -20.62 8.07
CA THR A 381 11.28 -19.24 7.88
C THR A 381 10.13 -18.25 7.73
N TRP A 382 9.06 -18.63 7.03
CA TRP A 382 7.83 -17.83 6.96
C TRP A 382 7.23 -17.59 8.36
N ALA A 383 7.10 -18.63 9.18
CA ALA A 383 6.58 -18.51 10.55
C ALA A 383 7.50 -17.64 11.44
N ASP A 384 8.83 -17.76 11.27
CA ASP A 384 9.80 -16.93 11.98
C ASP A 384 9.65 -15.43 11.62
N VAL A 385 9.31 -15.10 10.38
CA VAL A 385 8.99 -13.72 9.98
C VAL A 385 7.67 -13.27 10.60
N LEU A 386 6.63 -14.10 10.57
CA LEU A 386 5.32 -13.78 11.16
C LEU A 386 5.44 -13.46 12.66
N PHE A 387 6.28 -14.21 13.39
CA PHE A 387 6.50 -14.04 14.83
C PHE A 387 7.70 -13.16 15.20
N TYR A 388 8.37 -12.48 14.26
CA TYR A 388 9.47 -11.57 14.62
C TYR A 388 8.95 -10.34 15.37
#